data_AF-A0A154P1Z6-F1
#
_entry.id   AF-A0A154P1Z6-F1
#
_cell.length_a   1.000
_cell.length_b   1.000
_cell.length_c   1.000
_cell.angle_alpha   90.00
_cell.angle_beta   90.00
_cell.angle_gamma   90.00
#
_symmetry.space_group_name_H-M   'P 1'
#
loop_
_entity.id
_entity.type
_entity.pdbx_description
1 polymer ?
#
loop_
_entity_poly.entity_id
_entity_poly.type
_entity_poly.pdbx_seq_one_letter_code
_entity_poly.pdbx_strand_id
1 'polypeptide(L)'
;MTMHKLRALNYEMLPHPPYSLDLSPTDFHFFKHLSNFLNEKTFRNRTNVEDTVLEFINTRTLDFYQKGIRKPVSRWQKFIESNGSYFD
;
A
#
# COMPACT_ATOMS: atom_id res chain seq x y z
N MET A 1 -9.52 -2.07 12.19
CA MET A 1 -10.27 -0.93 12.77
C MET A 1 -11.69 -0.97 12.22
N THR A 2 -12.74 -0.77 13.04
CA THR A 2 -14.15 -0.83 12.58
C THR A 2 -14.71 0.55 12.23
N MET A 3 -15.78 0.60 11.43
CA MET A 3 -16.46 1.85 11.04
C MET A 3 -16.86 2.72 12.23
N HIS A 4 -17.34 2.11 13.31
CA HIS A 4 -17.71 2.81 14.54
C HIS A 4 -16.51 3.54 15.17
N LYS A 5 -15.35 2.89 15.22
CA LYS A 5 -14.14 3.49 15.80
C LYS A 5 -13.62 4.63 14.92
N LEU A 6 -13.67 4.49 13.59
CA LEU A 6 -13.27 5.56 12.67
C LEU A 6 -14.12 6.82 12.83
N ARG A 7 -15.45 6.65 12.92
CA ARG A 7 -16.38 7.76 13.17
C ARG A 7 -16.14 8.43 14.53
N ALA A 8 -15.92 7.64 15.58
CA ALA A 8 -15.63 8.15 16.92
C ALA A 8 -14.29 8.92 17.01
N LEU A 9 -13.36 8.65 16.09
CA LEU A 9 -12.07 9.33 15.96
C LEU A 9 -12.10 10.43 14.90
N ASN A 10 -13.27 10.72 14.30
CA ASN A 10 -13.46 11.73 13.25
C ASN A 10 -12.57 11.51 12.00
N TYR A 11 -12.25 10.27 11.65
CA TYR A 11 -11.56 9.97 10.39
C TYR A 11 -12.56 9.98 9.22
N GLU A 12 -12.22 10.73 8.18
CA GLU A 12 -12.88 10.61 6.89
C GLU A 12 -12.55 9.27 6.23
N MET A 13 -13.57 8.64 5.63
CA MET A 13 -13.41 7.38 4.93
C MET A 13 -13.57 7.61 3.43
N LEU A 14 -12.46 7.42 2.71
CA LEU A 14 -12.48 7.47 1.26
C LEU A 14 -13.21 6.24 0.71
N PRO A 15 -14.10 6.40 -0.29
CA PRO A 15 -14.72 5.28 -0.96
C PRO A 15 -13.65 4.44 -1.67
N HIS A 16 -13.72 3.12 -1.52
CA HIS A 16 -12.82 2.18 -2.18
C HIS A 16 -13.66 1.12 -2.91
N PRO A 17 -13.52 1.00 -4.24
CA PRO A 17 -14.23 -0.03 -5.00
C PRO A 17 -13.75 -1.44 -4.61
N PRO A 18 -14.63 -2.45 -4.70
CA PRO A 18 -14.27 -3.82 -4.37
C PRO A 18 -13.22 -4.35 -5.36
N TYR A 19 -12.27 -5.16 -4.85
CA TYR A 19 -11.21 -5.84 -5.60
C TYR A 19 -10.19 -4.94 -6.33
N SER A 20 -10.08 -3.65 -6.00
CA SER A 20 -9.21 -2.69 -6.71
C SER A 20 -7.85 -2.45 -6.04
N LEU A 21 -7.02 -3.50 -5.98
CA LEU A 21 -5.65 -3.46 -5.44
C LEU A 21 -4.77 -2.41 -6.12
N ASP A 22 -4.99 -2.21 -7.42
CA ASP A 22 -4.39 -1.20 -8.29
C ASP A 22 -4.68 0.25 -7.87
N LEU A 23 -5.65 0.49 -6.99
CA LEU A 23 -5.96 1.82 -6.45
C LEU A 23 -5.45 2.04 -5.02
N SER A 24 -4.99 0.98 -4.35
CA SER A 24 -4.49 1.04 -2.97
C SER A 24 -2.98 1.32 -2.94
N PRO A 25 -2.52 2.46 -2.38
CA PRO A 25 -1.09 2.78 -2.25
C PRO A 25 -0.30 1.69 -1.54
N THR A 26 -0.91 1.04 -0.55
CA THR A 26 -0.27 -0.03 0.21
C THR A 26 0.03 -1.22 -0.69
N ASP A 27 -0.89 -1.59 -1.57
CA ASP A 27 -0.74 -2.76 -2.43
C ASP A 27 0.17 -2.46 -3.64
N PHE A 28 -0.16 -1.44 -4.45
CA PHE A 28 0.57 -1.19 -5.70
C PHE A 28 1.99 -0.63 -5.49
N HIS A 29 2.27 -0.04 -4.31
CA HIS A 29 3.56 0.58 -4.01
C HIS A 29 4.26 -0.10 -2.82
N PHE A 30 3.73 0.03 -1.61
CA PHE A 30 4.45 -0.43 -0.41
C PHE A 30 4.74 -1.94 -0.46
N PHE A 31 3.71 -2.77 -0.63
CA PHE A 31 3.85 -4.23 -0.68
C PHE A 31 4.55 -4.73 -1.92
N LYS A 32 4.37 -4.06 -3.07
CA LYS A 32 5.19 -4.34 -4.26
C LYS A 32 6.69 -4.21 -3.95
N HIS A 33 7.10 -3.12 -3.32
CA HIS A 33 8.50 -2.91 -2.96
C HIS A 33 8.97 -3.81 -1.80
N LEU A 34 8.09 -4.08 -0.83
CA LEU A 34 8.40 -5.01 0.26
C LEU A 34 8.61 -6.42 -0.26
N SER A 35 7.73 -6.92 -1.13
CA SER A 35 7.86 -8.23 -1.76
C SER A 35 9.18 -8.37 -2.52
N ASN A 36 9.54 -7.35 -3.30
CA ASN A 36 10.84 -7.32 -3.98
C ASN A 36 12.02 -7.35 -3.00
N PHE A 37 11.93 -6.63 -1.88
CA PHE A 37 12.98 -6.64 -0.84
C PHE A 37 13.08 -7.96 -0.09
N LEU A 38 11.94 -8.63 0.10
CA LEU A 38 11.86 -9.94 0.76
C LEU A 38 12.18 -11.09 -0.19
N ASN A 39 12.25 -10.84 -1.50
CA ASN A 39 12.49 -11.88 -2.49
C ASN A 39 13.80 -12.63 -2.16
N GLU A 40 13.77 -13.95 -2.29
CA GLU A 40 14.90 -14.85 -2.01
C GLU A 40 15.38 -14.90 -0.54
N LYS A 41 14.74 -14.20 0.39
CA LYS A 41 15.04 -14.31 1.83
C LYS A 41 14.30 -15.50 2.44
N THR A 42 14.99 -16.27 3.29
CA THR A 42 14.39 -17.33 4.11
C THR A 42 14.53 -16.99 5.58
N PHE A 43 13.47 -17.22 6.36
CA PHE A 43 13.41 -16.85 7.77
C PHE A 43 13.22 -18.09 8.63
N ARG A 44 13.96 -18.17 9.74
CA ARG A 44 13.90 -19.31 10.68
C ARG A 44 12.91 -19.10 11.82
N ASN A 45 12.55 -17.86 12.10
CA ASN A 45 11.65 -17.48 13.18
C ASN A 45 10.95 -16.14 12.87
N ARG A 46 9.94 -15.84 13.67
CA ARG A 46 9.14 -14.62 13.57
C ARG A 46 9.95 -13.34 13.81
N THR A 47 10.85 -13.33 14.78
CA THR A 47 11.67 -12.15 15.11
C THR A 47 12.49 -11.69 13.92
N ASN A 48 13.09 -12.61 13.17
CA ASN A 48 13.83 -12.24 11.96
C ASN A 48 12.95 -11.64 10.86
N VAL A 49 11.68 -12.07 10.76
CA VAL A 49 10.72 -11.45 9.84
C VAL A 49 10.41 -10.02 10.28
N GLU A 50 10.10 -9.82 11.56
CA GLU A 50 9.78 -8.50 12.13
C GLU A 50 10.96 -7.53 11.97
N ASP A 51 12.18 -7.95 12.31
CA ASP A 51 13.39 -7.15 12.16
C ASP A 51 13.64 -6.75 10.70
N THR A 52 13.44 -7.68 9.76
CA THR A 52 13.65 -7.42 8.32
C THR A 52 12.59 -6.47 7.76
N VAL A 53 11.34 -6.56 8.22
CA VAL A 53 10.29 -5.61 7.84
C VAL A 53 10.57 -4.22 8.45
N LEU A 54 11.05 -4.15 9.68
CA LEU A 54 11.48 -2.89 10.30
C LEU A 54 12.67 -2.27 9.55
N GLU A 55 13.66 -3.07 9.16
CA GLU A 55 14.76 -2.63 8.31
C GLU A 55 14.25 -2.06 6.99
N PHE A 56 13.31 -2.76 6.33
CA PHE A 56 12.69 -2.25 5.11
C PHE A 56 12.06 -0.87 5.34
N ILE A 57 11.26 -0.70 6.39
CA ILE A 57 10.59 0.58 6.70
C ILE A 57 11.61 1.68 6.98
N ASN A 58 12.58 1.41 7.85
CA ASN A 58 13.57 2.39 8.31
C ASN A 58 14.53 2.85 7.21
N THR A 59 14.72 2.04 6.16
CA THR A 59 15.58 2.37 5.01
C THR A 59 14.83 3.10 3.89
N ARG A 60 13.52 3.33 3.99
CA ARG A 60 12.77 4.11 2.99
C ARG A 60 12.86 5.60 3.30
N THR A 61 13.11 6.38 2.26
CA THR A 61 13.14 7.85 2.35
C THR A 61 11.72 8.41 2.44
N LEU A 62 11.59 9.65 2.88
CA LEU A 62 10.31 10.38 2.82
C LEU A 62 9.72 10.41 1.40
N ASP A 63 10.57 10.60 0.40
CA ASP A 63 10.18 10.62 -1.01
C ASP A 63 9.53 9.31 -1.48
N PHE A 64 9.97 8.16 -0.96
CA PHE A 64 9.32 6.87 -1.24
C PHE A 64 7.84 6.91 -0.86
N TYR A 65 7.52 7.29 0.38
CA TYR A 65 6.14 7.37 0.85
C TYR A 65 5.34 8.45 0.11
N GLN A 66 5.95 9.61 -0.16
CA GLN A 66 5.30 10.67 -0.92
C GLN A 66 4.93 10.21 -2.34
N LYS A 67 5.81 9.48 -3.02
CA LYS A 67 5.52 8.88 -4.33
C LYS A 67 4.34 7.92 -4.25
N GLY A 68 4.31 7.05 -3.24
CA GLY A 68 3.20 6.13 -3.00
C GLY A 68 1.85 6.85 -2.83
N ILE A 69 1.81 7.91 -2.02
CA ILE A 69 0.58 8.66 -1.69
C ILE A 69 0.14 9.62 -2.80
N ARG A 70 1.06 10.11 -3.65
CA ARG A 70 0.72 11.00 -4.77
C ARG A 70 0.27 10.26 -6.02
N LYS A 71 0.71 9.00 -6.19
CA LYS A 71 0.40 8.18 -7.36
C LYS A 71 -1.08 7.80 -7.56
N PRO A 72 -1.96 7.74 -6.55
CA PRO A 72 -3.38 7.44 -6.75
C PRO A 72 -4.08 8.38 -7.73
N VAL A 73 -3.70 9.66 -7.79
CA VAL A 73 -4.32 10.64 -8.70
C VAL A 73 -4.25 10.17 -10.16
N SER A 74 -3.09 9.72 -10.61
CA SER A 74 -2.93 9.23 -11.99
C SER A 74 -3.50 7.82 -12.18
N ARG A 75 -3.54 6.99 -11.13
CA ARG A 75 -4.17 5.66 -11.21
C ARG A 75 -5.70 5.76 -11.28
N TRP A 76 -6.32 6.68 -10.53
CA TRP A 76 -7.75 6.95 -10.63
C TRP A 76 -8.13 7.43 -12.02
N GLN A 77 -7.31 8.29 -12.63
CA GLN A 77 -7.51 8.72 -14.02
C GLN A 77 -7.49 7.52 -14.98
N LYS A 78 -6.49 6.63 -14.86
CA LYS A 78 -6.42 5.40 -15.67
C LYS A 78 -7.61 4.47 -15.44
N PHE A 79 -8.09 4.35 -14.21
CA PHE A 79 -9.27 3.54 -13.88
C PHE A 79 -10.53 4.06 -14.57
N ILE A 80 -10.67 5.39 -14.67
CA ILE A 80 -11.78 6.02 -15.40
C ILE A 80 -11.63 5.77 -16.90
N GLU A 81 -10.43 5.96 -17.45
CA GLU A 81 -10.13 5.74 -18.87
C GLU A 81 -10.30 4.26 -19.29
N SER A 82 -10.09 3.32 -18.36
CA SER A 82 -10.30 1.89 -18.59
C SER A 82 -11.75 1.43 -18.38
N ASN A 83 -12.69 2.36 -18.15
CA ASN A 83 -14.08 2.06 -17.78
C ASN A 83 -14.18 1.07 -16.61
N GLY A 84 -13.32 1.24 -15.60
CA GLY A 84 -13.27 0.39 -14.41
C GLY A 84 -12.59 -0.96 -14.60
N SER A 85 -11.95 -1.21 -15.75
CA SER A 85 -11.13 -2.40 -15.97
C SER A 85 -9.76 -2.27 -15.31
N TYR A 86 -9.13 -3.39 -14.97
CA TYR A 86 -7.78 -3.41 -14.40
C TYR A 86 -6.72 -2.81 -15.35
N PHE A 87 -5.68 -2.20 -14.77
CA PHE A 87 -4.57 -1.59 -15.50
C PHE A 87 -3.26 -1.62 -14.69
N ASP A 88 -2.14 -1.47 -15.39
CA ASP A 88 -0.79 -1.38 -14.78
C ASP A 88 -0.26 0.08 -14.65
#